data_AF-A0A1H6V185-F1
#
_entry.id   AF-A0A1H6V185-F1
#
_cell.length_a   1.000
_cell.length_b   1.000
_cell.length_c   1.000
_cell.angle_alpha   90.00
_cell.angle_beta   90.00
_cell.angle_gamma   90.00
#
_symmetry.space_group_name_H-M   'P 1'
#
loop_
_entity.id
_entity.type
_entity.pdbx_description
1 polymer ?
#
loop_
_entity_poly.entity_id
_entity_poly.type
_entity_poly.pdbx_seq_one_letter_code
_entity_poly.pdbx_strand_id
1 'polypeptide(L)'
;MEQDKVRAEFEAAMNAEAEAGGYEVDWSRSEVDAERYANPAVRSAWWAWQASREAVVVELPEPVPFRSREDTIQDCRAAIHAAGIRTK
;
A
#
# COMPACT_ATOMS: atom_id res chain seq x y z
N MET A 1 -9.14 -13.39 -0.86
CA MET A 1 -8.75 -13.13 0.55
C MET A 1 -7.69 -12.03 0.66
N GLU A 2 -6.49 -12.18 0.07
CA GLU A 2 -5.46 -11.14 0.16
C GLU A 2 -5.81 -9.90 -0.66
N GLN A 3 -6.31 -10.08 -1.89
CA GLN A 3 -6.80 -8.99 -2.74
C GLN A 3 -7.99 -8.24 -2.13
N ASP A 4 -8.91 -8.96 -1.47
CA ASP A 4 -10.06 -8.36 -0.77
C ASP A 4 -9.60 -7.50 0.42
N LYS A 5 -8.55 -7.94 1.12
CA LYS A 5 -7.94 -7.16 2.21
C LYS A 5 -7.26 -5.90 1.68
N VAL A 6 -6.48 -6.00 0.61
CA VAL A 6 -5.83 -4.82 -0.01
C VAL A 6 -6.87 -3.83 -0.54
N ARG A 7 -7.99 -4.33 -1.05
CA ARG A 7 -9.13 -3.53 -1.51
C ARG A 7 -9.83 -2.82 -0.35
N ALA A 8 -10.09 -3.50 0.75
CA ALA A 8 -10.67 -2.89 1.94
C ALA A 8 -9.79 -1.76 2.51
N GLU A 9 -8.45 -1.92 2.50
CA GLU A 9 -7.51 -0.87 2.92
C GLU A 9 -7.57 0.36 2.01
N PHE A 10 -7.67 0.15 0.69
CA PHE A 10 -7.84 1.24 -0.27
C PHE A 10 -9.16 1.98 -0.06
N GLU A 11 -10.27 1.26 0.08
CA GLU A 11 -11.60 1.85 0.28
C GLU A 11 -11.65 2.67 1.58
N ALA A 12 -11.04 2.17 2.66
CA ALA A 12 -10.91 2.91 3.91
C ALA A 12 -10.08 4.19 3.76
N ALA A 13 -8.96 4.15 3.03
CA ALA A 13 -8.12 5.33 2.80
C ALA A 13 -8.85 6.40 1.98
N MET A 14 -9.55 5.99 0.93
CA MET A 14 -10.35 6.91 0.10
C MET A 14 -11.54 7.49 0.85
N ASN A 15 -12.21 6.74 1.72
CA ASN A 15 -13.29 7.27 2.55
C ASN A 15 -12.78 8.32 3.54
N ALA A 16 -11.60 8.12 4.14
CA ALA A 16 -10.99 9.11 5.03
C ALA A 16 -10.65 10.41 4.28
N GLU A 17 -10.12 10.31 3.06
CA GLU A 17 -9.88 11.49 2.20
C GLU A 17 -11.17 12.19 1.80
N ALA A 18 -12.21 11.42 1.46
CA ALA A 18 -13.52 11.94 1.09
C ALA A 18 -14.22 12.68 2.24
N GLU A 19 -14.12 12.15 3.46
CA GLU A 19 -14.60 12.80 4.68
C GLU A 19 -13.85 14.12 4.92
N ALA A 20 -12.52 14.13 4.79
CA ALA A 20 -11.71 15.34 4.94
C ALA A 20 -12.00 16.39 3.84
N GLY A 21 -12.31 15.93 2.63
CA GLY A 21 -12.61 16.77 1.46
C GLY A 21 -14.08 17.18 1.32
N GLY A 22 -14.98 16.62 2.14
CA GLY A 22 -16.42 16.91 2.09
C GLY A 22 -17.14 16.39 0.83
N TYR A 23 -16.70 15.26 0.29
CA TYR A 23 -17.34 14.61 -0.86
C TYR A 23 -17.64 13.13 -0.58
N GLU A 24 -18.45 12.50 -1.43
CA GLU A 24 -18.76 11.06 -1.35
C GLU A 24 -18.07 10.29 -2.47
N VAL A 25 -17.69 9.04 -2.18
CA VAL A 25 -17.09 8.14 -3.17
C VAL A 25 -18.14 7.17 -3.70
N ASP A 26 -18.29 7.12 -5.02
CA ASP A 26 -19.09 6.10 -5.70
C ASP A 26 -18.31 4.78 -5.80
N TRP A 27 -18.79 3.79 -5.05
CA TRP A 27 -18.21 2.44 -4.96
C TRP A 27 -18.81 1.44 -5.96
N SER A 28 -19.63 1.89 -6.89
CA SER A 28 -20.23 1.04 -7.92
C SER A 28 -19.16 0.26 -8.71
N ARG A 29 -19.46 -1.00 -8.99
CA ARG A 29 -18.63 -1.88 -9.82
C ARG A 29 -19.07 -1.81 -11.27
N SER A 30 -18.14 -2.03 -12.19
CA SER A 30 -18.50 -2.10 -13.60
C SER A 30 -19.41 -3.31 -13.85
N GLU A 31 -20.48 -3.10 -14.62
CA GLU A 31 -21.37 -4.18 -15.06
C GLU A 31 -20.68 -5.16 -16.03
N VAL A 32 -19.60 -4.74 -16.68
CA VAL A 32 -18.82 -5.53 -17.63
C VAL A 32 -17.69 -6.29 -16.94
N ASP A 33 -17.13 -5.72 -15.86
CA ASP A 33 -16.03 -6.32 -15.08
C ASP A 33 -16.18 -5.94 -13.60
N ALA A 34 -16.73 -6.86 -12.81
CA ALA A 34 -16.99 -6.65 -11.38
C ALA A 34 -15.71 -6.43 -10.55
N GLU A 35 -14.52 -6.72 -11.09
CA GLU A 35 -13.25 -6.44 -10.42
C GLU A 35 -12.85 -4.97 -10.50
N ARG A 36 -13.48 -4.19 -11.39
CA ARG A 36 -13.20 -2.77 -11.61
C ARG A 36 -14.28 -1.89 -10.99
N TYR A 37 -13.85 -0.74 -10.49
CA TYR A 37 -14.78 0.34 -10.18
C TYR A 37 -15.34 0.94 -11.48
N ALA A 38 -16.64 1.29 -11.47
CA ALA A 38 -17.29 1.93 -12.62
C ALA A 38 -16.81 3.37 -12.78
N ASN A 39 -16.64 4.08 -11.66
CA ASN A 39 -16.09 5.43 -11.64
C ASN A 39 -14.62 5.43 -12.13
N PRO A 40 -14.28 6.15 -13.22
CA PRO A 40 -12.92 6.17 -13.76
C PRO A 40 -11.87 6.69 -12.79
N ALA A 41 -12.19 7.68 -11.95
CA ALA A 41 -11.24 8.24 -10.98
C ALA A 41 -10.90 7.24 -9.88
N VAL A 42 -11.90 6.57 -9.33
CA VAL A 42 -11.71 5.50 -8.32
C VAL A 42 -10.94 4.34 -8.93
N ARG A 43 -11.24 3.98 -10.18
CA ARG A 43 -10.52 2.92 -10.91
C ARG A 43 -9.04 3.27 -11.12
N SER A 44 -8.72 4.49 -11.53
CA SER A 44 -7.33 4.94 -11.70
C SER A 44 -6.58 5.00 -10.37
N ALA A 45 -7.24 5.46 -9.30
CA ALA A 45 -6.69 5.45 -7.95
C ALA A 45 -6.42 4.02 -7.45
N TRP A 46 -7.33 3.08 -7.72
CA TRP A 46 -7.17 1.67 -7.39
C TRP A 46 -5.98 1.04 -8.13
N TRP A 47 -5.84 1.30 -9.44
CA TRP A 47 -4.68 0.86 -10.20
C TRP A 47 -3.37 1.41 -9.61
N ALA A 48 -3.31 2.71 -9.34
CA ALA A 48 -2.12 3.34 -8.76
C ALA A 48 -1.79 2.78 -7.37
N TRP A 49 -2.81 2.51 -6.55
CA TRP A 49 -2.66 1.87 -5.25
C TRP A 49 -2.04 0.48 -5.36
N GLN A 50 -2.57 -0.36 -6.26
CA GLN A 50 -2.01 -1.69 -6.51
C GLN A 50 -0.56 -1.59 -7.02
N ALA A 51 -0.31 -0.76 -8.03
CA ALA A 51 1.03 -0.58 -8.61
C ALA A 51 2.05 -0.10 -7.57
N SER A 52 1.66 0.82 -6.68
CA SER A 52 2.54 1.31 -5.59
C SER A 52 2.94 0.21 -4.59
N ARG A 53 2.19 -0.89 -4.52
CA ARG A 53 2.38 -1.99 -3.57
C ARG A 53 2.95 -3.26 -4.22
N GLU A 54 2.94 -3.35 -5.56
CA GLU A 54 3.37 -4.54 -6.29
C GLU A 54 4.91 -4.64 -6.44
N ALA A 55 5.65 -3.57 -6.18
CA ALA A 55 7.11 -3.57 -6.30
C ALA A 55 7.79 -2.86 -5.12
N VAL A 56 7.91 -3.56 -4.00
CA VAL A 56 8.77 -3.12 -2.90
C VAL A 56 9.73 -4.25 -2.53
N VAL A 57 10.80 -4.37 -3.32
CA VAL A 57 11.97 -5.17 -2.95
C VAL A 57 12.94 -4.22 -2.23
N VAL A 58 13.18 -4.49 -0.95
CA VAL A 58 14.21 -3.77 -0.18
C VAL A 58 15.44 -4.67 -0.12
N GLU A 59 16.55 -4.19 -0.67
CA GLU A 59 17.86 -4.79 -0.45
C GLU A 59 18.21 -4.63 1.03
N LEU A 60 18.21 -5.74 1.77
CA LEU A 60 18.62 -5.75 3.17
C LEU A 60 20.14 -5.89 3.27
N PRO A 61 20.75 -5.32 4.31
CA PRO A 61 22.19 -5.44 4.53
C PRO A 61 22.57 -6.91 4.76
N GLU A 62 23.73 -7.30 4.22
CA GLU A 62 24.31 -8.62 4.45
C GLU A 62 24.54 -8.88 5.94
N PRO A 63 24.30 -10.10 6.43
CA PRO A 63 24.50 -10.43 7.84
C PRO A 63 25.98 -10.32 8.23
N VAL A 64 26.26 -9.45 9.21
CA VAL A 64 27.62 -9.26 9.73
C VAL A 64 27.83 -10.16 10.96
N PRO A 65 28.89 -10.99 11.00
CA PRO A 65 29.22 -11.78 12.18
C PRO A 65 29.44 -10.89 13.41
N PHE A 66 29.05 -11.39 14.59
CA PHE A 66 29.22 -10.70 15.89
C PHE A 66 28.40 -9.42 16.09
N ARG A 67 27.47 -9.08 15.19
CA ARG A 67 26.48 -8.02 15.45
C ARG A 67 25.41 -8.50 16.42
N SER A 68 24.93 -7.58 17.26
CA SER A 68 23.77 -7.85 18.10
C SER A 68 22.50 -7.95 17.25
N ARG A 69 21.47 -8.61 17.77
CA ARG A 69 20.15 -8.65 17.13
C ARG A 69 19.58 -7.24 16.97
N GLU A 70 19.79 -6.37 17.95
CA GLU A 70 19.31 -4.98 17.91
C GLU A 70 19.96 -4.19 16.78
N ASP A 71 21.28 -4.31 16.60
CA ASP A 71 21.98 -3.63 15.50
C ASP A 71 21.45 -4.07 14.14
N THR A 72 21.30 -5.39 13.93
CA THR A 72 20.74 -5.94 12.69
C THR A 72 19.32 -5.44 12.42
N ILE A 73 18.48 -5.32 13.45
CA ILE A 73 17.13 -4.75 13.30
C ILE A 73 17.20 -3.28 12.87
N GLN A 74 18.11 -2.50 13.44
CA GLN A 74 18.28 -1.09 13.07
C GLN A 74 18.83 -0.94 11.64
N ASP A 75 19.77 -1.79 11.22
CA ASP A 75 20.29 -1.76 9.85
C ASP A 75 19.19 -2.10 8.82
N CYS A 76 18.40 -3.13 9.10
CA CYS A 76 17.25 -3.47 8.27
C CYS A 76 16.22 -2.33 8.24
N ARG A 77 15.92 -1.71 9.39
CA ARG A 77 15.02 -0.55 9.45
C ARG A 77 15.56 0.62 8.63
N ALA A 78 16.86 0.89 8.70
CA ALA A 78 17.51 1.93 7.92
C ALA A 78 17.41 1.66 6.41
N ALA A 79 17.63 0.42 5.97
CA ALA A 79 17.47 0.03 4.57
C ALA A 79 16.01 0.19 4.09
N ILE A 80 15.04 -0.22 4.90
CA ILE A 80 13.60 -0.07 4.61
C ILE A 80 13.23 1.43 4.51
N HIS A 81 13.73 2.27 5.41
CA HIS A 81 13.47 3.72 5.38
C HIS A 81 14.17 4.41 4.21
N ALA A 82 15.38 3.97 3.84
CA ALA A 82 16.10 4.47 2.66
C ALA A 82 15.36 4.14 1.35
N ALA A 83 14.63 3.03 1.31
CA ALA A 83 13.70 2.70 0.23
C ALA A 83 12.38 3.49 0.28
N GLY A 84 12.23 4.44 1.21
CA GLY A 84 11.04 5.31 1.35
C GLY A 84 9.87 4.67 2.08
N ILE A 85 10.08 3.52 2.73
CA ILE A 85 9.00 2.74 3.37
C ILE A 85 9.03 3.00 4.88
N ARG A 86 7.85 3.22 5.45
CA ARG A 86 7.69 3.42 6.90
C ARG A 86 7.48 2.08 7.61
N THR A 87 8.16 1.89 8.74
CA THR A 87 7.99 0.73 9.64
C THR A 87 7.28 1.14 10.94
N LYS A 88 6.43 0.29 11.51
CA LYS A 88 5.82 0.49 12.84
C LYS A 88 6.71 -0.04 13.96
#